data_AF-A0A7L8RS12-F1
#
_entry.id   AF-A0A7L8RS12-F1
#
_cell.length_a   1.000
_cell.length_b   1.000
_cell.length_c   1.000
_cell.angle_alpha   90.00
_cell.angle_beta   90.00
_cell.angle_gamma   90.00
#
_symmetry.space_group_name_H-M   'P 1'
#
loop_
_entity.id
_entity.type
_entity.pdbx_description
1 polymer ?
#
loop_
_entity_poly.entity_id
_entity_poly.type
_entity_poly.pdbx_seq_one_letter_code
_entity_poly.pdbx_strand_id
1 'polypeptide(L)'
;MLNTYTSYHLIARDLGKALDRVENQPTVERDTEYYLKNITKVKSIDEFVKNDRLFKYAMKAHGLQDMAYAKAFMVKALKEGVAKEDSFANKLTDKRYAEFVKSFNFAELGDKATVYTKAQQGAVDKYLIRVKLDGVDPNSEAVKKEVKYYLDNIVKVTSAKDLMSDTRLYTFAMKSFGIEGSIPNKEMMEKVLAGGVRDPKSYANQMTDKRYAAFASTYNFEALGKDATTYNAAQRPAVDKYVRQTLEEDAGKDNEGVRLALYFERKAPSITSFYEVLADPALAKVVRTALGLPESFASANIDRQVKLFEDKLKIETFANPKKLGEFLKRFTSLWEINNPSTPVQASVGTLFGSSSPAYGVSTDVLFAMQKLRF
;
A
#
# COMPACT_ATOMS: atom_id res chain seq x y z
N MET A 1 -30.25 -4.62 -5.69
CA MET A 1 -28.80 -4.41 -5.51
C MET A 1 -28.50 -4.61 -4.03
N LEU A 2 -27.30 -5.09 -3.68
CA LEU A 2 -26.87 -5.11 -2.28
C LEU A 2 -26.58 -3.68 -1.83
N ASN A 3 -26.89 -3.36 -0.57
CA ASN A 3 -26.57 -2.05 -0.02
C ASN A 3 -25.04 -1.85 0.10
N THR A 4 -24.63 -0.59 0.24
CA THR A 4 -23.21 -0.18 0.28
C THR A 4 -22.41 -0.96 1.32
N TYR A 5 -22.91 -1.11 2.56
CA TYR A 5 -22.19 -1.81 3.62
C TYR A 5 -22.01 -3.30 3.32
N THR A 6 -23.07 -3.97 2.87
CA THR A 6 -23.01 -5.40 2.54
C THR A 6 -22.04 -5.66 1.39
N SER A 7 -22.11 -4.86 0.32
CA SER A 7 -21.18 -4.97 -0.83
C SER A 7 -19.73 -4.76 -0.40
N TYR A 8 -19.45 -3.70 0.37
CA TYR A 8 -18.12 -3.45 0.93
C TYR A 8 -17.64 -4.61 1.82
N HIS A 9 -18.46 -5.05 2.76
CA HIS A 9 -18.09 -6.07 3.74
C HIS A 9 -17.77 -7.41 3.09
N LEU A 10 -18.52 -7.81 2.05
CA LEU A 10 -18.24 -9.03 1.30
C LEU A 10 -16.88 -8.99 0.59
N ILE A 11 -16.49 -7.84 0.05
CA ILE A 11 -15.17 -7.66 -0.59
C ILE A 11 -14.07 -7.63 0.48
N ALA A 12 -14.23 -6.82 1.53
CA ALA A 12 -13.20 -6.64 2.56
C ALA A 12 -12.92 -7.94 3.34
N ARG A 13 -13.96 -8.72 3.66
CA ARG A 13 -13.82 -10.00 4.38
C ARG A 13 -13.03 -11.04 3.60
N ASP A 14 -13.21 -11.08 2.28
CA ASP A 14 -12.59 -12.06 1.37
C ASP A 14 -11.67 -11.36 0.35
N LEU A 15 -10.92 -10.35 0.81
CA LEU A 15 -10.12 -9.46 -0.06
C LEU A 15 -9.14 -10.22 -0.95
N GLY A 16 -8.49 -11.26 -0.44
CA GLY A 16 -7.58 -12.11 -1.24
C GLY A 16 -8.28 -12.71 -2.46
N LYS A 17 -9.45 -13.35 -2.26
CA LYS A 17 -10.25 -13.89 -3.37
C LYS A 17 -10.76 -12.81 -4.31
N ALA A 18 -11.08 -11.62 -3.79
CA ALA A 18 -11.50 -10.50 -4.62
C ALA A 18 -10.36 -10.03 -5.53
N LEU A 19 -9.14 -9.92 -4.99
CA LEU A 19 -7.93 -9.59 -5.77
C LEU A 19 -7.60 -10.69 -6.78
N ASP A 20 -7.66 -11.97 -6.39
CA ASP A 20 -7.42 -13.10 -7.30
C ASP A 20 -8.37 -13.07 -8.50
N ARG A 21 -9.66 -12.77 -8.27
CA ARG A 21 -10.64 -12.64 -9.36
C ARG A 21 -10.31 -11.49 -10.31
N VAL A 22 -9.79 -10.37 -9.79
CA VAL A 22 -9.37 -9.23 -10.61
C VAL A 22 -8.09 -9.55 -11.37
N GLU A 23 -7.11 -10.18 -10.73
CA GLU A 23 -5.84 -10.58 -11.36
C GLU A 23 -6.08 -11.52 -12.55
N ASN A 24 -7.04 -12.45 -12.44
CA ASN A 24 -7.43 -13.39 -13.49
C ASN A 24 -8.38 -12.79 -14.55
N GLN A 25 -8.69 -11.48 -14.52
CA GLN A 25 -9.42 -10.85 -15.62
C GLN A 25 -8.51 -10.77 -16.86
N PRO A 26 -8.98 -11.13 -18.06
CA PRO A 26 -8.10 -11.21 -19.25
C PRO A 26 -7.35 -9.93 -19.58
N THR A 27 -7.95 -8.76 -19.34
CA THR A 27 -7.30 -7.45 -19.56
C THR A 27 -6.23 -7.16 -18.52
N VAL A 28 -6.51 -7.45 -17.25
CA VAL A 28 -5.58 -7.27 -16.12
C VAL A 28 -4.38 -8.19 -16.28
N GLU A 29 -4.61 -9.46 -16.59
CA GLU A 29 -3.56 -10.46 -16.82
C GLU A 29 -2.65 -10.00 -17.96
N ARG A 30 -3.20 -9.71 -19.14
CA ARG A 30 -2.44 -9.27 -20.32
C ARG A 30 -1.61 -8.01 -20.07
N ASP A 31 -2.14 -7.05 -19.31
CA ASP A 31 -1.44 -5.81 -18.99
C ASP A 31 -0.35 -6.03 -17.94
N THR A 32 -0.61 -6.89 -16.95
CA THR A 32 0.34 -7.28 -15.91
C THR A 32 1.51 -8.10 -16.49
N GLU A 33 1.23 -9.06 -17.37
CA GLU A 33 2.27 -9.84 -18.06
C GLU A 33 3.18 -8.93 -18.89
N TYR A 34 2.59 -8.01 -19.66
CA TYR A 34 3.37 -7.05 -20.42
C TYR A 34 4.21 -6.17 -19.51
N TYR A 35 3.65 -5.71 -18.39
CA TYR A 35 4.35 -4.88 -17.42
C TYR A 35 5.57 -5.62 -16.86
N LEU A 36 5.38 -6.80 -16.27
CA LEU A 36 6.45 -7.60 -15.66
C LEU A 36 7.53 -8.00 -16.66
N LYS A 37 7.16 -8.33 -17.90
CA LYS A 37 8.12 -8.72 -18.96
C LYS A 37 9.00 -7.57 -19.45
N ASN A 38 8.59 -6.32 -19.25
CA ASN A 38 9.25 -5.16 -19.84
C ASN A 38 9.79 -4.14 -18.83
N ILE A 39 9.22 -4.04 -17.63
CA ILE A 39 9.64 -3.03 -16.66
C ILE A 39 11.12 -3.19 -16.25
N THR A 40 11.61 -4.42 -16.12
CA THR A 40 13.00 -4.73 -15.77
C THR A 40 14.02 -4.34 -16.85
N LYS A 41 13.57 -4.03 -18.06
CA LYS A 41 14.43 -3.60 -19.17
C LYS A 41 14.62 -2.09 -19.21
N VAL A 42 13.80 -1.34 -18.48
CA VAL A 42 13.80 0.12 -18.47
C VAL A 42 14.94 0.62 -17.58
N LYS A 43 15.84 1.42 -18.18
CA LYS A 43 17.05 1.95 -17.55
C LYS A 43 17.06 3.47 -17.40
N SER A 44 16.05 4.16 -17.94
CA SER A 44 15.98 5.62 -17.83
C SER A 44 14.55 6.14 -17.72
N ILE A 45 14.41 7.36 -17.21
CA ILE A 45 13.14 8.08 -17.13
C ILE A 45 12.52 8.23 -18.53
N ASP A 46 13.34 8.52 -19.55
CA ASP A 46 12.86 8.71 -20.92
C ASP A 46 12.32 7.40 -21.50
N GLU A 47 13.02 6.28 -21.32
CA GLU A 47 12.51 4.96 -21.72
C GLU A 47 11.19 4.61 -21.01
N PHE A 48 11.11 4.91 -19.72
CA PHE A 48 9.92 4.63 -18.91
C PHE A 48 8.70 5.40 -19.41
N VAL A 49 8.83 6.72 -19.54
CA VAL A 49 7.73 7.63 -19.86
C VAL A 49 7.34 7.58 -21.35
N LYS A 50 8.27 7.25 -22.24
CA LYS A 50 7.98 7.03 -23.67
C LYS A 50 7.24 5.71 -23.92
N ASN A 51 7.43 4.70 -23.07
CA ASN A 51 6.62 3.48 -23.14
C ASN A 51 5.23 3.73 -22.52
N ASP A 52 4.27 4.15 -23.34
CA ASP A 52 2.92 4.48 -22.91
C ASP A 52 2.24 3.38 -22.10
N ARG A 53 2.46 2.12 -22.47
CA ARG A 53 1.81 0.99 -21.81
C ARG A 53 2.36 0.76 -20.41
N LEU A 54 3.69 0.80 -20.23
CA LEU A 54 4.32 0.72 -18.91
C LEU A 54 3.96 1.92 -18.04
N PHE A 55 4.05 3.12 -18.62
CA PHE A 55 3.79 4.35 -17.89
C PHE A 55 2.34 4.45 -17.41
N LYS A 56 1.36 4.16 -18.28
CA LYS A 56 -0.07 4.16 -17.89
C LYS A 56 -0.38 3.10 -16.84
N TYR A 57 0.21 1.91 -16.95
CA TYR A 57 0.06 0.86 -15.94
C TYR A 57 0.57 1.34 -14.58
N ALA A 58 1.78 1.90 -14.54
CA ALA A 58 2.38 2.44 -13.33
C ALA A 58 1.58 3.63 -12.74
N MET A 59 1.07 4.52 -13.59
CA MET A 59 0.23 5.65 -13.17
C MET A 59 -1.07 5.14 -12.56
N LYS A 60 -1.72 4.15 -13.19
CA LYS A 60 -2.92 3.50 -12.64
C LYS A 60 -2.62 2.82 -11.30
N ALA A 61 -1.54 2.07 -11.17
CA ALA A 61 -1.14 1.48 -9.89
C ALA A 61 -1.06 2.51 -8.75
N HIS A 62 -0.68 3.75 -9.05
CA HIS A 62 -0.59 4.82 -8.06
C HIS A 62 -1.86 5.69 -7.97
N GLY A 63 -2.94 5.32 -8.66
CA GLY A 63 -4.19 6.08 -8.70
C GLY A 63 -4.09 7.40 -9.47
N LEU A 64 -3.09 7.55 -10.33
CA LEU A 64 -2.79 8.76 -11.11
C LEU A 64 -3.19 8.62 -12.58
N GLN A 65 -4.07 7.67 -12.94
CA GLN A 65 -4.40 7.37 -14.33
C GLN A 65 -4.96 8.57 -15.11
N ASP A 66 -5.76 9.41 -14.47
CA ASP A 66 -6.33 10.62 -15.09
C ASP A 66 -5.24 11.65 -15.42
N MET A 67 -4.08 11.56 -14.76
CA MET A 67 -2.92 12.42 -14.96
C MET A 67 -1.85 11.76 -15.85
N ALA A 68 -2.14 10.61 -16.47
CA ALA A 68 -1.17 9.92 -17.33
C ALA A 68 -0.81 10.71 -18.61
N TYR A 69 -1.57 11.74 -18.98
CA TYR A 69 -1.21 12.65 -20.06
C TYR A 69 -0.09 13.63 -19.66
N ALA A 70 0.11 13.90 -18.37
CA ALA A 70 1.04 14.90 -17.85
C ALA A 70 2.49 14.38 -17.80
N LYS A 71 3.00 13.84 -18.91
CA LYS A 71 4.32 13.21 -18.99
C LYS A 71 5.47 14.12 -18.54
N ALA A 72 5.48 15.38 -18.99
CA ALA A 72 6.53 16.34 -18.60
C ALA A 72 6.55 16.63 -17.09
N PHE A 73 5.37 16.70 -16.47
CA PHE A 73 5.22 16.85 -15.02
C PHE A 73 5.85 15.66 -14.28
N MET A 74 5.56 14.44 -14.74
CA MET A 74 6.12 13.22 -14.15
C MET A 74 7.63 13.08 -14.39
N VAL A 75 8.14 13.50 -15.55
CA VAL A 75 9.58 13.55 -15.82
C VAL A 75 10.28 14.47 -14.82
N LYS A 76 9.72 15.65 -14.53
CA LYS A 76 10.27 16.56 -13.51
C LYS A 76 10.30 15.89 -12.13
N ALA A 77 9.18 15.30 -11.71
CA ALA A 77 9.08 14.61 -10.43
C ALA A 77 10.11 13.46 -10.29
N LEU A 78 10.25 12.63 -11.33
CA LEU A 78 11.20 11.52 -11.36
C LEU A 78 12.67 11.97 -11.39
N LYS A 79 12.98 13.10 -12.05
CA LYS A 79 14.33 13.68 -12.10
C LYS A 79 14.77 14.26 -10.77
N GLU A 80 13.88 14.97 -10.07
CA GLU A 80 14.19 15.55 -8.77
C GLU A 80 14.20 14.51 -7.64
N GLY A 81 13.44 13.41 -7.80
CA GLY A 81 13.36 12.36 -6.80
C GLY A 81 12.57 12.77 -5.57
N VAL A 82 12.75 12.01 -4.48
CA VAL A 82 12.09 12.25 -3.18
C VAL A 82 13.08 12.33 -2.00
N ALA A 83 14.39 12.29 -2.27
CA ALA A 83 15.41 12.27 -1.22
C ALA A 83 15.47 13.58 -0.42
N LYS A 84 15.23 14.72 -1.07
CA LYS A 84 15.16 16.03 -0.41
C LYS A 84 13.73 16.31 0.01
N GLU A 85 13.53 16.79 1.23
CA GLU A 85 12.21 17.19 1.76
C GLU A 85 11.53 18.22 0.87
N ASP A 86 12.32 19.10 0.25
CA ASP A 86 11.85 20.19 -0.60
C ASP A 86 11.84 19.84 -2.10
N SER A 87 12.02 18.56 -2.46
CA SER A 87 11.89 18.09 -3.85
C SER A 87 10.48 18.36 -4.40
N PHE A 88 10.38 18.51 -5.73
CA PHE A 88 9.11 18.80 -6.39
C PHE A 88 7.99 17.86 -5.96
N ALA A 89 8.21 16.55 -5.95
CA ALA A 89 7.19 15.57 -5.59
C ALA A 89 6.76 15.68 -4.11
N ASN A 90 7.70 15.94 -3.19
CA ASN A 90 7.39 16.08 -1.76
C ASN A 90 6.62 17.37 -1.44
N LYS A 91 6.86 18.45 -2.21
CA LYS A 91 6.13 19.72 -2.11
C LYS A 91 4.68 19.66 -2.61
N LEU A 92 4.30 18.64 -3.39
CA LEU A 92 2.93 18.50 -3.86
C LEU A 92 1.99 18.16 -2.71
N THR A 93 0.77 18.70 -2.78
CA THR A 93 -0.32 18.35 -1.86
C THR A 93 -0.71 16.88 -2.03
N ASP A 94 -0.86 16.43 -3.26
CA ASP A 94 -1.16 15.03 -3.58
C ASP A 94 0.09 14.16 -3.42
N LYS A 95 0.13 13.37 -2.35
CA LYS A 95 1.27 12.50 -2.01
C LYS A 95 1.43 11.29 -2.91
N ARG A 96 0.44 10.98 -3.77
CA ARG A 96 0.55 9.88 -4.74
C ARG A 96 1.70 10.07 -5.71
N TYR A 97 2.06 11.33 -6.03
CA TYR A 97 3.22 11.64 -6.86
C TYR A 97 4.54 11.27 -6.19
N ALA A 98 4.71 11.58 -4.90
CA ALA A 98 5.90 11.18 -4.14
C ALA A 98 5.99 9.65 -4.03
N GLU A 99 4.87 8.97 -3.78
CA GLU A 99 4.81 7.51 -3.75
C GLU A 99 5.16 6.88 -5.10
N PHE A 100 4.70 7.47 -6.22
CA PHE A 100 5.09 7.03 -7.56
C PHE A 100 6.60 7.18 -7.77
N VAL A 101 7.18 8.35 -7.46
CA VAL A 101 8.62 8.60 -7.62
C VAL A 101 9.45 7.67 -6.73
N LYS A 102 8.96 7.36 -5.52
CA LYS A 102 9.58 6.40 -4.61
C LYS A 102 9.60 4.97 -5.17
N SER A 103 8.52 4.55 -5.84
CA SER A 103 8.45 3.25 -6.54
C SER A 103 9.39 3.18 -7.75
N PHE A 104 9.59 4.29 -8.46
CA PHE A 104 10.42 4.39 -9.66
C PHE A 104 11.57 5.39 -9.47
N ASN A 105 12.42 5.14 -8.46
CA ASN A 105 13.40 6.13 -7.98
C ASN A 105 14.66 6.22 -8.87
N PHE A 106 14.48 6.68 -10.11
CA PHE A 106 15.57 6.90 -11.07
C PHE A 106 16.58 7.97 -10.60
N ALA A 107 16.14 8.96 -9.83
CA ALA A 107 17.02 10.00 -9.29
C ALA A 107 18.11 9.44 -8.38
N GLU A 108 17.77 8.46 -7.53
CA GLU A 108 18.71 7.83 -6.60
C GLU A 108 19.39 6.59 -7.20
N LEU A 109 18.63 5.78 -7.95
CA LEU A 109 19.06 4.45 -8.37
C LEU A 109 19.53 4.37 -9.84
N GLY A 110 19.34 5.43 -10.62
CA GLY A 110 19.71 5.48 -12.04
C GLY A 110 19.10 4.32 -12.83
N ASP A 111 19.93 3.61 -13.57
CA ASP A 111 19.55 2.48 -14.42
C ASP A 111 19.08 1.23 -13.66
N LYS A 112 19.31 1.18 -12.34
CA LYS A 112 18.86 0.09 -11.47
C LYS A 112 17.45 0.31 -10.94
N ALA A 113 16.81 1.47 -11.14
CA ALA A 113 15.55 1.82 -10.49
C ALA A 113 14.41 0.77 -10.63
N THR A 114 14.41 -0.03 -11.69
CA THR A 114 13.38 -1.05 -11.95
C THR A 114 13.79 -2.48 -11.53
N VAL A 115 15.05 -2.67 -11.10
CA VAL A 115 15.63 -3.97 -10.74
C VAL A 115 16.35 -3.98 -9.38
N TYR A 116 16.43 -2.82 -8.72
CA TYR A 116 17.11 -2.66 -7.44
C TYR A 116 16.31 -3.26 -6.27
N THR A 117 16.97 -4.13 -5.52
CA THR A 117 16.48 -4.72 -4.29
C THR A 117 17.44 -4.36 -3.16
N LYS A 118 16.93 -3.70 -2.10
CA LYS A 118 17.78 -3.19 -1.00
C LYS A 118 18.60 -4.29 -0.31
N ALA A 119 17.97 -5.43 -0.03
CA ALA A 119 18.62 -6.58 0.59
C ALA A 119 19.64 -7.27 -0.33
N GLN A 120 19.63 -6.99 -1.64
CA GLN A 120 20.59 -7.53 -2.61
C GLN A 120 21.62 -6.44 -2.94
N GLN A 121 21.36 -5.64 -3.97
CA GLN A 121 22.30 -4.63 -4.48
C GLN A 121 22.67 -3.63 -3.39
N GLY A 122 21.72 -3.17 -2.58
CA GLY A 122 22.01 -2.22 -1.50
C GLY A 122 22.95 -2.76 -0.43
N ALA A 123 22.81 -4.03 -0.05
CA ALA A 123 23.73 -4.69 0.88
C ALA A 123 25.12 -4.90 0.24
N VAL A 124 25.17 -5.29 -1.03
CA VAL A 124 26.43 -5.44 -1.78
C VAL A 124 27.16 -4.10 -1.91
N ASP A 125 26.47 -3.02 -2.29
CA ASP A 125 27.07 -1.70 -2.44
C ASP A 125 27.72 -1.24 -1.13
N LYS A 126 27.06 -1.44 0.02
CA LYS A 126 27.63 -1.12 1.33
C LYS A 126 28.76 -2.07 1.75
N TYR A 127 28.65 -3.36 1.43
CA TYR A 127 29.71 -4.34 1.66
C TYR A 127 31.00 -3.96 0.92
N LEU A 128 30.91 -3.58 -0.36
CA LEU A 128 32.07 -3.17 -1.15
C LEU A 128 32.72 -1.89 -0.61
N ILE A 129 31.92 -0.94 -0.10
CA ILE A 129 32.45 0.23 0.63
C ILE A 129 33.23 -0.22 1.86
N ARG A 130 32.69 -1.16 2.66
CA ARG A 130 33.36 -1.65 3.87
C ARG A 130 34.66 -2.38 3.54
N VAL A 131 34.66 -3.26 2.55
CA VAL A 131 35.84 -3.96 2.04
C VAL A 131 36.94 -2.97 1.66
N LYS A 132 36.59 -1.89 0.94
CA LYS A 132 37.54 -0.83 0.58
C LYS A 132 38.09 -0.09 1.79
N LEU A 133 37.25 0.21 2.78
CA LEU A 133 37.67 0.85 4.04
C LEU A 133 38.61 -0.04 4.87
N ASP A 134 38.46 -1.36 4.77
CA ASP A 134 39.36 -2.34 5.40
C ASP A 134 40.70 -2.51 4.63
N GLY A 135 40.92 -1.76 3.54
CA GLY A 135 42.13 -1.83 2.73
C GLY A 135 42.19 -3.01 1.75
N VAL A 136 41.06 -3.70 1.51
CA VAL A 136 40.96 -4.83 0.59
C VAL A 136 40.45 -4.35 -0.78
N ASP A 137 41.02 -4.88 -1.87
CA ASP A 137 40.54 -4.58 -3.23
C ASP A 137 39.12 -5.15 -3.46
N PRO A 138 38.11 -4.31 -3.72
CA PRO A 138 36.74 -4.75 -4.02
C PRO A 138 36.63 -5.63 -5.28
N ASN A 139 37.62 -5.60 -6.17
CA ASN A 139 37.65 -6.40 -7.39
C ASN A 139 38.42 -7.72 -7.25
N SER A 140 38.96 -8.00 -6.06
CA SER A 140 39.65 -9.25 -5.78
C SER A 140 38.73 -10.46 -5.95
N GLU A 141 39.32 -11.60 -6.34
CA GLU A 141 38.57 -12.83 -6.58
C GLU A 141 37.82 -13.32 -5.32
N ALA A 142 38.40 -13.12 -4.13
CA ALA A 142 37.75 -13.45 -2.86
C ALA A 142 36.48 -12.63 -2.63
N VAL A 143 36.54 -11.32 -2.85
CA VAL A 143 35.38 -10.42 -2.71
C VAL A 143 34.29 -10.76 -3.73
N LYS A 144 34.67 -11.02 -4.99
CA LYS A 144 33.73 -11.45 -6.03
C LYS A 144 33.01 -12.75 -5.66
N LYS A 145 33.72 -13.73 -5.08
CA LYS A 145 33.13 -14.98 -4.59
C LYS A 145 32.14 -14.77 -3.46
N GLU A 146 32.44 -13.90 -2.50
CA GLU A 146 31.52 -13.57 -1.40
C GLU A 146 30.26 -12.86 -1.91
N VAL A 147 30.43 -11.86 -2.79
CA VAL A 147 29.28 -11.16 -3.41
C VAL A 147 28.42 -12.13 -4.20
N LYS A 148 29.03 -13.01 -5.00
CA LYS A 148 28.30 -14.03 -5.76
C LYS A 148 27.53 -14.98 -4.84
N TYR A 149 28.19 -15.51 -3.81
CA TYR A 149 27.53 -16.39 -2.85
C TYR A 149 26.34 -15.70 -2.16
N TYR A 150 26.53 -14.44 -1.75
CA TYR A 150 25.48 -13.66 -1.12
C TYR A 150 24.27 -13.49 -2.05
N LEU A 151 24.48 -13.02 -3.28
CA LEU A 151 23.40 -12.79 -4.25
C LEU A 151 22.66 -14.09 -4.62
N ASP A 152 23.38 -15.21 -4.79
CA ASP A 152 22.79 -16.50 -5.16
C ASP A 152 21.91 -17.10 -4.04
N ASN A 153 22.13 -16.73 -2.77
CA ASN A 153 21.48 -17.36 -1.62
C ASN A 153 20.55 -16.44 -0.84
N ILE A 154 20.78 -15.12 -0.83
CA ILE A 154 19.92 -14.18 -0.09
C ILE A 154 18.48 -14.19 -0.61
N VAL A 155 18.27 -14.47 -1.89
CA VAL A 155 16.94 -14.56 -2.51
C VAL A 155 16.07 -15.71 -1.96
N LYS A 156 16.69 -16.67 -1.26
CA LYS A 156 16.01 -17.83 -0.66
C LYS A 156 15.58 -17.57 0.80
N VAL A 157 16.07 -16.47 1.39
CA VAL A 157 15.84 -16.13 2.79
C VAL A 157 14.49 -15.44 2.93
N THR A 158 13.60 -16.03 3.74
CA THR A 158 12.22 -15.55 3.90
C THR A 158 11.91 -14.98 5.28
N SER A 159 12.86 -15.06 6.22
CA SER A 159 12.67 -14.54 7.57
C SER A 159 13.98 -14.06 8.20
N ALA A 160 13.85 -13.28 9.27
CA ALA A 160 14.98 -12.87 10.11
C ALA A 160 15.75 -14.08 10.66
N LYS A 161 15.01 -15.13 11.06
CA LYS A 161 15.59 -16.38 11.57
C LYS A 161 16.38 -17.11 10.49
N ASP A 162 15.85 -17.18 9.27
CA ASP A 162 16.55 -17.79 8.13
C ASP A 162 17.87 -17.06 7.88
N LEU A 163 17.84 -15.72 7.83
CA LEU A 163 19.03 -14.90 7.61
C LEU A 163 20.10 -15.17 8.68
N MET A 164 19.70 -15.21 9.95
CA MET A 164 20.60 -15.42 11.09
C MET A 164 21.09 -16.86 11.25
N SER A 165 20.42 -17.83 10.62
CA SER A 165 20.79 -19.24 10.65
C SER A 165 21.92 -19.57 9.68
N ASP A 166 22.01 -18.84 8.56
CA ASP A 166 23.12 -18.96 7.61
C ASP A 166 24.26 -18.04 8.04
N THR A 167 25.28 -18.62 8.68
CA THR A 167 26.44 -17.87 9.20
C THR A 167 27.13 -17.03 8.13
N ARG A 168 27.21 -17.51 6.89
CA ARG A 168 27.94 -16.80 5.83
C ARG A 168 27.14 -15.62 5.31
N LEU A 169 25.84 -15.81 5.05
CA LEU A 169 24.93 -14.72 4.69
C LEU A 169 24.83 -13.68 5.80
N TYR A 170 24.66 -14.11 7.05
CA TYR A 170 24.54 -13.22 8.19
C TYR A 170 25.81 -12.39 8.40
N THR A 171 26.98 -13.00 8.27
CA THR A 171 28.27 -12.30 8.40
C THR A 171 28.45 -11.26 7.30
N PHE A 172 28.14 -11.62 6.05
CA PHE A 172 28.16 -10.68 4.92
C PHE A 172 27.22 -9.50 5.18
N ALA A 173 25.97 -9.81 5.56
CA ALA A 173 24.94 -8.85 5.88
C ALA A 173 25.40 -7.90 6.99
N MET A 174 25.90 -8.40 8.11
CA MET A 174 26.42 -7.58 9.22
C MET A 174 27.61 -6.72 8.81
N LYS A 175 28.52 -7.26 8.01
CA LYS A 175 29.69 -6.54 7.48
C LYS A 175 29.29 -5.38 6.59
N SER A 176 28.24 -5.52 5.80
CA SER A 176 27.72 -4.41 4.99
C SER A 176 27.25 -3.20 5.81
N PHE A 177 27.04 -3.35 7.13
CA PHE A 177 26.69 -2.25 8.03
C PHE A 177 27.77 -1.96 9.08
N GLY A 178 28.91 -2.67 9.06
CA GLY A 178 30.00 -2.48 10.02
C GLY A 178 29.64 -2.88 11.46
N ILE A 179 28.70 -3.80 11.64
CA ILE A 179 28.20 -4.25 12.95
C ILE A 179 28.54 -5.72 13.23
N GLU A 180 29.63 -6.22 12.65
CA GLU A 180 30.13 -7.59 12.81
C GLU A 180 30.42 -7.95 14.27
N GLY A 181 30.81 -6.97 15.10
CA GLY A 181 31.03 -7.17 16.53
C GLY A 181 29.80 -7.68 17.30
N SER A 182 28.61 -7.55 16.70
CA SER A 182 27.33 -7.97 17.28
C SER A 182 26.89 -9.36 16.82
N ILE A 183 27.68 -10.05 15.98
CA ILE A 183 27.41 -11.42 15.53
C ILE A 183 27.16 -12.39 16.71
N PRO A 184 27.92 -12.34 17.82
CA PRO A 184 27.65 -13.20 18.98
C PRO A 184 26.31 -12.92 19.67
N ASN A 185 25.78 -11.69 19.54
CA ASN A 185 24.58 -11.25 20.26
C ASN A 185 23.30 -11.52 19.45
N LYS A 186 23.00 -12.80 19.21
CA LYS A 186 21.87 -13.23 18.35
C LYS A 186 20.52 -12.74 18.87
N GLU A 187 20.27 -12.80 20.17
CA GLU A 187 18.97 -12.37 20.72
C GLU A 187 18.68 -10.88 20.47
N MET A 188 19.71 -10.03 20.62
CA MET A 188 19.59 -8.61 20.29
C MET A 188 19.25 -8.42 18.81
N MET A 189 19.94 -9.15 17.93
CA MET A 189 19.76 -9.00 16.48
C MET A 189 18.43 -9.57 15.97
N GLU A 190 17.89 -10.58 16.64
CA GLU A 190 16.52 -11.05 16.41
C GLU A 190 15.50 -9.95 16.74
N LYS A 191 15.66 -9.25 17.88
CA LYS A 191 14.80 -8.11 18.24
C LYS A 191 14.90 -6.95 17.24
N VAL A 192 16.11 -6.65 16.76
CA VAL A 192 16.36 -5.62 15.73
C VAL A 192 15.60 -5.95 14.44
N LEU A 193 15.74 -7.18 13.92
CA LEU A 193 15.13 -7.58 12.65
C LEU A 193 13.62 -7.80 12.76
N ALA A 194 13.15 -8.42 13.85
CA ALA A 194 11.73 -8.72 14.05
C ALA A 194 10.91 -7.46 14.35
N GLY A 195 11.46 -6.48 15.08
CA GLY A 195 10.78 -5.22 15.39
C GLY A 195 10.77 -4.21 14.25
N GLY A 196 11.64 -4.39 13.24
CA GLY A 196 11.73 -3.49 12.08
C GLY A 196 12.02 -2.03 12.46
N VAL A 197 11.61 -1.10 11.59
CA VAL A 197 11.83 0.34 11.76
C VAL A 197 10.56 1.18 11.66
N ARG A 198 9.41 0.55 11.47
CA ARG A 198 8.13 1.26 11.29
C ARG A 198 7.62 1.88 12.59
N ASP A 199 7.75 1.17 13.71
CA ASP A 199 7.44 1.73 15.03
C ASP A 199 8.61 2.60 15.51
N PRO A 200 8.41 3.89 15.82
CA PRO A 200 9.45 4.74 16.41
C PRO A 200 10.04 4.18 17.72
N LYS A 201 9.29 3.32 18.43
CA LYS A 201 9.72 2.63 19.65
C LYS A 201 10.27 1.23 19.37
N SER A 202 10.44 0.82 18.11
CA SER A 202 11.07 -0.46 17.79
C SER A 202 12.49 -0.53 18.37
N TYR A 203 12.95 -1.75 18.65
CA TYR A 203 14.27 -1.96 19.24
C TYR A 203 15.37 -1.28 18.41
N ALA A 204 15.33 -1.42 17.08
CA ALA A 204 16.30 -0.82 16.18
C ALA A 204 16.30 0.72 16.20
N ASN A 205 15.12 1.35 16.33
CA ASN A 205 15.00 2.81 16.38
C ASN A 205 15.45 3.41 17.72
N GLN A 206 15.31 2.65 18.82
CA GLN A 206 15.75 3.04 20.15
C GLN A 206 17.28 2.97 20.33
N MET A 207 18.00 2.27 19.45
CA MET A 207 19.46 2.18 19.54
C MET A 207 20.15 3.51 19.20
N THR A 208 21.20 3.83 19.94
CA THR A 208 22.07 5.00 19.68
C THR A 208 22.76 4.88 18.33
N ASP A 209 23.28 3.70 18.02
CA ASP A 209 23.94 3.42 16.75
C ASP A 209 22.90 3.18 15.64
N LYS A 210 22.80 4.13 14.71
CA LYS A 210 21.82 4.10 13.61
C LYS A 210 22.08 3.00 12.57
N ARG A 211 23.22 2.32 12.63
CA ARG A 211 23.53 1.19 11.73
C ARG A 211 22.59 0.01 11.95
N TYR A 212 22.06 -0.19 13.16
CA TYR A 212 21.05 -1.22 13.43
C TYR A 212 19.70 -0.92 12.79
N ALA A 213 19.23 0.34 12.87
CA ALA A 213 18.03 0.77 12.16
C ALA A 213 18.23 0.64 10.64
N ALA A 214 19.40 1.01 10.12
CA ALA A 214 19.71 0.82 8.70
C ALA A 214 19.70 -0.66 8.30
N PHE A 215 20.25 -1.55 9.13
CA PHE A 215 20.24 -2.99 8.91
C PHE A 215 18.81 -3.56 8.89
N ALA A 216 18.02 -3.23 9.92
CA ALA A 216 16.61 -3.60 10.00
C ALA A 216 15.80 -3.06 8.81
N SER A 217 16.07 -1.84 8.36
CA SER A 217 15.39 -1.24 7.20
C SER A 217 15.74 -1.90 5.87
N THR A 218 16.96 -2.43 5.70
CA THR A 218 17.39 -3.07 4.47
C THR A 218 16.75 -4.44 4.25
N TYR A 219 16.59 -5.23 5.32
CA TYR A 219 15.96 -6.55 5.24
C TYR A 219 14.46 -6.51 5.56
N ASN A 220 14.03 -5.67 6.50
CA ASN A 220 12.64 -5.29 6.78
C ASN A 220 11.60 -6.43 6.74
N PHE A 221 11.93 -7.58 7.34
CA PHE A 221 11.02 -8.73 7.43
C PHE A 221 9.71 -8.39 8.17
N GLU A 222 9.72 -7.40 9.07
CA GLU A 222 8.53 -6.90 9.77
C GLU A 222 7.47 -6.38 8.79
N ALA A 223 7.87 -5.54 7.83
CA ALA A 223 6.91 -4.93 6.90
C ALA A 223 6.71 -5.75 5.62
N LEU A 224 7.71 -6.50 5.19
CA LEU A 224 7.74 -7.17 3.88
C LEU A 224 7.58 -8.70 3.96
N GLY A 225 7.64 -9.27 5.15
CA GLY A 225 7.54 -10.72 5.36
C GLY A 225 8.53 -11.50 4.50
N LYS A 226 8.04 -12.56 3.84
CA LYS A 226 8.84 -13.46 3.00
C LYS A 226 9.48 -12.81 1.77
N ASP A 227 8.92 -11.69 1.32
CA ASP A 227 9.37 -11.01 0.09
C ASP A 227 10.46 -9.97 0.39
N ALA A 228 10.81 -9.76 1.65
CA ALA A 228 11.88 -8.88 2.13
C ALA A 228 13.15 -8.86 1.26
N THR A 229 13.65 -10.04 0.89
CA THR A 229 14.93 -10.20 0.19
C THR A 229 14.83 -10.11 -1.33
N THR A 230 13.60 -10.07 -1.86
CA THR A 230 13.28 -9.96 -3.29
C THR A 230 12.43 -8.73 -3.61
N TYR A 231 12.12 -7.90 -2.61
CA TYR A 231 11.24 -6.76 -2.73
C TYR A 231 11.81 -5.69 -3.67
N ASN A 232 11.07 -5.44 -4.74
CA ASN A 232 11.32 -4.36 -5.68
C ASN A 232 10.05 -3.55 -5.89
N ALA A 233 10.06 -2.28 -5.48
CA ALA A 233 8.87 -1.40 -5.50
C ALA A 233 8.30 -1.11 -6.89
N ALA A 234 9.08 -1.33 -7.96
CA ALA A 234 8.68 -1.16 -9.35
C ALA A 234 8.08 -2.44 -9.98
N GLN A 235 8.14 -3.58 -9.29
CA GLN A 235 7.69 -4.87 -9.83
C GLN A 235 6.39 -5.34 -9.16
N ARG A 236 6.42 -6.42 -8.37
CA ARG A 236 5.22 -7.01 -7.74
C ARG A 236 4.36 -6.01 -6.94
N PRO A 237 4.92 -5.14 -6.09
CA PRO A 237 4.13 -4.11 -5.40
C PRO A 237 3.38 -3.16 -6.34
N ALA A 238 3.91 -2.86 -7.53
CA ALA A 238 3.20 -2.07 -8.53
C ALA A 238 2.04 -2.86 -9.17
N VAL A 239 2.21 -4.17 -9.36
CA VAL A 239 1.13 -5.08 -9.79
C VAL A 239 0.04 -5.16 -8.72
N ASP A 240 0.40 -5.40 -7.46
CA ASP A 240 -0.57 -5.50 -6.36
C ASP A 240 -1.39 -4.21 -6.24
N LYS A 241 -0.70 -3.06 -6.35
CA LYS A 241 -1.33 -1.74 -6.41
C LYS A 241 -2.27 -1.60 -7.61
N TYR A 242 -1.89 -2.07 -8.80
CA TYR A 242 -2.71 -2.05 -10.01
C TYR A 242 -3.97 -2.91 -9.89
N VAL A 243 -3.83 -4.15 -9.40
CA VAL A 243 -4.95 -5.08 -9.17
C VAL A 243 -5.88 -4.50 -8.12
N ARG A 244 -5.33 -3.98 -7.02
CA ARG A 244 -6.11 -3.32 -5.96
C ARG A 244 -6.85 -2.07 -6.46
N GLN A 245 -6.20 -1.25 -7.27
CA GLN A 245 -6.84 -0.10 -7.90
C GLN A 245 -7.97 -0.52 -8.84
N THR A 246 -7.77 -1.58 -9.62
CA THR A 246 -8.78 -2.10 -10.54
C THR A 246 -9.98 -2.67 -9.78
N LEU A 247 -9.75 -3.39 -8.67
CA LEU A 247 -10.82 -3.85 -7.78
C LEU A 247 -11.67 -2.68 -7.26
N GLU A 248 -11.02 -1.62 -6.79
CA GLU A 248 -11.68 -0.43 -6.27
C GLU A 248 -12.52 0.27 -7.37
N GLU A 249 -11.97 0.41 -8.57
CA GLU A 249 -12.68 0.99 -9.73
C GLU A 249 -13.87 0.14 -10.18
N ASP A 250 -13.69 -1.17 -10.29
CA ASP A 250 -14.77 -2.09 -10.68
C ASP A 250 -15.91 -2.05 -9.66
N ALA A 251 -15.60 -2.06 -8.36
CA ALA A 251 -16.62 -1.90 -7.32
C ALA A 251 -17.30 -0.52 -7.38
N GLY A 252 -16.58 0.52 -7.76
CA GLY A 252 -17.10 1.88 -7.92
C GLY A 252 -18.05 2.08 -9.09
N LYS A 253 -17.95 1.27 -10.15
CA LYS A 253 -18.91 1.28 -11.27
C LYS A 253 -20.32 0.92 -10.80
N ASP A 254 -20.41 0.02 -9.83
CA ASP A 254 -21.68 -0.40 -9.23
C ASP A 254 -22.08 0.49 -8.05
N ASN A 255 -21.12 0.85 -7.18
CA ASN A 255 -21.38 1.66 -6.00
C ASN A 255 -20.13 2.46 -5.57
N GLU A 256 -20.20 3.78 -5.78
CA GLU A 256 -19.13 4.73 -5.41
C GLU A 256 -18.77 4.68 -3.92
N GLY A 257 -19.74 4.44 -3.03
CA GLY A 257 -19.50 4.31 -1.60
C GLY A 257 -18.64 3.10 -1.26
N VAL A 258 -18.78 2.01 -2.01
CA VAL A 258 -17.94 0.81 -1.87
C VAL A 258 -16.50 1.13 -2.28
N ARG A 259 -16.30 1.82 -3.42
CA ARG A 259 -14.96 2.25 -3.85
C ARG A 259 -14.29 3.13 -2.78
N LEU A 260 -15.01 4.13 -2.27
CA LEU A 260 -14.49 5.03 -1.26
C LEU A 260 -14.13 4.28 0.03
N ALA A 261 -14.95 3.31 0.46
CA ALA A 261 -14.66 2.49 1.63
C ALA A 261 -13.40 1.63 1.44
N LEU A 262 -13.26 0.95 0.30
CA LEU A 262 -12.09 0.11 -0.01
C LEU A 262 -10.81 0.94 -0.15
N TYR A 263 -10.91 2.12 -0.77
CA TYR A 263 -9.80 3.08 -0.89
C TYR A 263 -9.37 3.58 0.49
N PHE A 264 -10.34 3.97 1.33
CA PHE A 264 -10.08 4.43 2.68
C PHE A 264 -9.44 3.33 3.53
N GLU A 265 -9.98 2.11 3.50
CA GLU A 265 -9.41 0.96 4.22
C GLU A 265 -7.94 0.70 3.84
N ARG A 266 -7.60 0.85 2.55
CA ARG A 266 -6.24 0.69 2.05
C ARG A 266 -5.28 1.75 2.59
N LYS A 267 -5.72 3.01 2.65
CA LYS A 267 -4.86 4.17 2.95
C LYS A 267 -4.84 4.55 4.43
N ALA A 268 -5.93 4.30 5.15
CA ALA A 268 -6.13 4.72 6.53
C ALA A 268 -4.99 4.31 7.48
N PRO A 269 -4.43 3.08 7.43
CA PRO A 269 -3.41 2.67 8.41
C PRO A 269 -2.10 3.46 8.35
N SER A 270 -1.78 4.12 7.23
CA SER A 270 -0.58 4.94 7.11
C SER A 270 -0.79 6.41 7.47
N ILE A 271 -2.03 6.81 7.78
CA ILE A 271 -2.36 8.21 8.08
C ILE A 271 -2.00 8.51 9.53
N THR A 272 -1.24 9.59 9.72
CA THR A 272 -0.79 10.03 11.05
C THR A 272 -1.39 11.37 11.47
N SER A 273 -2.03 12.08 10.54
CA SER A 273 -2.63 13.39 10.80
C SER A 273 -3.89 13.64 9.97
N PHE A 274 -4.84 14.41 10.50
CA PHE A 274 -6.03 14.83 9.75
C PHE A 274 -5.72 15.81 8.60
N TYR A 275 -4.56 16.47 8.61
CA TYR A 275 -4.11 17.23 7.44
C TYR A 275 -3.86 16.31 6.23
N GLU A 276 -3.34 15.09 6.46
CA GLU A 276 -3.15 14.09 5.39
C GLU A 276 -4.49 13.57 4.86
N VAL A 277 -5.49 13.41 5.75
CA VAL A 277 -6.87 13.09 5.34
C VAL A 277 -7.42 14.17 4.42
N LEU A 278 -7.24 15.45 4.79
CA LEU A 278 -7.75 16.59 4.00
C LEU A 278 -6.98 16.82 2.70
N ALA A 279 -5.73 16.35 2.61
CA ALA A 279 -4.93 16.41 1.39
C ALA A 279 -5.45 15.47 0.28
N ASP A 280 -6.23 14.44 0.64
CA ASP A 280 -6.86 13.53 -0.31
C ASP A 280 -8.39 13.72 -0.32
N PRO A 281 -8.98 14.21 -1.42
CA PRO A 281 -10.42 14.47 -1.51
C PRO A 281 -11.30 13.25 -1.21
N ALA A 282 -10.87 12.03 -1.57
CA ALA A 282 -11.62 10.81 -1.30
C ALA A 282 -11.61 10.48 0.19
N LEU A 283 -10.45 10.60 0.85
CA LEU A 283 -10.34 10.38 2.30
C LEU A 283 -11.15 11.42 3.08
N ALA A 284 -11.02 12.70 2.71
CA ALA A 284 -11.78 13.79 3.29
C ALA A 284 -13.30 13.58 3.13
N LYS A 285 -13.76 13.08 1.98
CA LYS A 285 -15.18 12.78 1.73
C LYS A 285 -15.66 11.67 2.67
N VAL A 286 -14.90 10.59 2.82
CA VAL A 286 -15.24 9.50 3.75
C VAL A 286 -15.37 10.00 5.19
N VAL A 287 -14.39 10.77 5.68
CA VAL A 287 -14.42 11.29 7.06
C VAL A 287 -15.60 12.23 7.28
N ARG A 288 -15.85 13.18 6.37
CA ARG A 288 -17.00 14.09 6.48
C ARG A 288 -18.32 13.33 6.51
N THR A 289 -18.52 12.39 5.59
CA THR A 289 -19.73 11.57 5.54
C THR A 289 -19.88 10.72 6.79
N ALA A 290 -18.82 10.07 7.28
CA ALA A 290 -18.86 9.26 8.49
C ALA A 290 -19.24 10.09 9.74
N LEU A 291 -18.78 11.34 9.80
CA LEU A 291 -19.11 12.28 10.87
C LEU A 291 -20.48 12.95 10.68
N GLY A 292 -21.19 12.70 9.58
CA GLY A 292 -22.49 13.30 9.27
C GLY A 292 -22.40 14.79 8.92
N LEU A 293 -21.27 15.23 8.38
CA LEU A 293 -21.04 16.63 8.00
C LEU A 293 -21.53 16.90 6.57
N PRO A 294 -22.19 18.04 6.32
CA PRO A 294 -22.65 18.41 4.99
C PRO A 294 -21.47 18.70 4.05
N GLU A 295 -21.68 18.56 2.73
CA GLU A 295 -20.62 18.80 1.74
C GLU A 295 -20.07 20.23 1.80
N SER A 296 -20.92 21.22 2.12
CA SER A 296 -20.53 22.62 2.30
C SER A 296 -19.42 22.82 3.33
N PHE A 297 -19.27 21.89 4.28
CA PHE A 297 -18.20 21.94 5.28
C PHE A 297 -16.80 21.85 4.67
N ALA A 298 -16.64 21.28 3.46
CA ALA A 298 -15.35 21.28 2.76
C ALA A 298 -14.81 22.68 2.44
N SER A 299 -15.69 23.69 2.38
CA SER A 299 -15.29 25.09 2.15
C SER A 299 -14.77 25.79 3.40
N ALA A 300 -14.92 25.20 4.58
CA ALA A 300 -14.41 25.77 5.81
C ALA A 300 -12.88 25.81 5.80
N ASN A 301 -12.31 26.74 6.56
CA ASN A 301 -10.86 26.79 6.77
C ASN A 301 -10.33 25.44 7.29
N ILE A 302 -9.18 25.01 6.75
CA ILE A 302 -8.59 23.68 7.00
C ILE A 302 -8.40 23.43 8.50
N ASP A 303 -7.90 24.40 9.25
CA ASP A 303 -7.63 24.24 10.69
C ASP A 303 -8.93 24.01 11.48
N ARG A 304 -10.03 24.64 11.04
CA ARG A 304 -11.36 24.40 11.63
C ARG A 304 -11.87 23.01 11.31
N GLN A 305 -11.63 22.51 10.10
CA GLN A 305 -12.00 21.13 9.73
C GLN A 305 -11.21 20.11 10.56
N VAL A 306 -9.90 20.31 10.69
CA VAL A 306 -9.02 19.45 11.51
C VAL A 306 -9.46 19.45 12.96
N LYS A 307 -9.68 20.61 13.57
CA LYS A 307 -10.14 20.71 14.96
C LYS A 307 -11.43 19.95 15.19
N LEU A 308 -12.41 20.08 14.29
CA LEU A 308 -13.68 19.34 14.40
C LEU A 308 -13.47 17.83 14.26
N PHE A 309 -12.55 17.39 13.37
CA PHE A 309 -12.22 15.97 13.24
C PHE A 309 -11.58 15.44 14.52
N GLU A 310 -10.62 16.16 15.11
CA GLU A 310 -9.95 15.80 16.37
C GLU A 310 -10.93 15.74 17.55
N ASP A 311 -11.90 16.67 17.62
CA ASP A 311 -12.94 16.68 18.65
C ASP A 311 -13.86 15.45 18.59
N LYS A 312 -14.03 14.85 17.39
CA LYS A 312 -14.99 13.76 17.16
C LYS A 312 -14.34 12.40 16.91
N LEU A 313 -13.05 12.36 16.55
CA LEU A 313 -12.37 11.17 16.07
C LEU A 313 -10.88 11.21 16.46
N LYS A 314 -10.41 10.11 17.03
CA LYS A 314 -8.99 9.91 17.32
C LYS A 314 -8.30 9.32 16.09
N ILE A 315 -7.20 9.92 15.64
CA ILE A 315 -6.51 9.49 14.42
C ILE A 315 -6.03 8.03 14.49
N GLU A 316 -5.70 7.54 15.68
CA GLU A 316 -5.29 6.15 15.96
C GLU A 316 -6.39 5.12 15.65
N THR A 317 -7.63 5.58 15.45
CA THR A 317 -8.73 4.76 14.94
C THR A 317 -8.37 4.11 13.61
N PHE A 318 -7.67 4.82 12.74
CA PHE A 318 -7.33 4.37 11.40
C PHE A 318 -6.23 3.30 11.38
N ALA A 319 -5.36 3.28 12.40
CA ALA A 319 -4.34 2.25 12.55
C ALA A 319 -4.88 0.95 13.18
N ASN A 320 -6.03 1.00 13.87
CA ASN A 320 -6.62 -0.17 14.52
C ASN A 320 -7.66 -0.85 13.61
N PRO A 321 -7.43 -2.08 13.13
CA PRO A 321 -8.32 -2.72 12.15
C PRO A 321 -9.77 -2.85 12.62
N LYS A 322 -10.02 -3.11 13.90
CA LYS A 322 -11.38 -3.23 14.44
C LYS A 322 -12.09 -1.88 14.47
N LYS A 323 -11.41 -0.83 14.95
CA LYS A 323 -11.99 0.52 15.00
C LYS A 323 -12.19 1.11 13.60
N LEU A 324 -11.26 0.83 12.68
CA LEU A 324 -11.40 1.18 11.27
C LEU A 324 -12.62 0.50 10.65
N GLY A 325 -12.85 -0.79 10.94
CA GLY A 325 -14.04 -1.52 10.48
C GLY A 325 -15.35 -0.88 10.97
N GLU A 326 -15.45 -0.53 12.25
CA GLU A 326 -16.63 0.17 12.79
C GLU A 326 -16.82 1.56 12.18
N PHE A 327 -15.71 2.28 11.96
CA PHE A 327 -15.73 3.57 11.27
C PHE A 327 -16.27 3.44 9.83
N LEU A 328 -15.81 2.45 9.08
CA LEU A 328 -16.26 2.19 7.71
C LEU A 328 -17.69 1.66 7.63
N LYS A 329 -18.14 0.89 8.63
CA LYS A 329 -19.55 0.51 8.78
C LYS A 329 -20.45 1.74 8.93
N ARG A 330 -20.05 2.70 9.79
CA ARG A 330 -20.77 3.97 9.93
C ARG A 330 -20.77 4.77 8.63
N PHE A 331 -19.62 4.91 7.99
CA PHE A 331 -19.50 5.60 6.69
C PHE A 331 -20.43 5.00 5.64
N THR A 332 -20.33 3.69 5.38
CA THR A 332 -21.11 3.01 4.33
C THR A 332 -22.60 3.05 4.61
N SER A 333 -23.02 3.03 5.89
CA SER A 333 -24.43 3.18 6.26
C SER A 333 -24.96 4.60 6.00
N LEU A 334 -24.20 5.63 6.39
CA LEU A 334 -24.58 7.02 6.11
C LEU A 334 -24.50 7.35 4.61
N TRP A 335 -23.56 6.75 3.89
CA TRP A 335 -23.48 6.84 2.45
C TRP A 335 -24.74 6.30 1.79
N GLU A 336 -25.19 5.09 2.17
CA GLU A 336 -26.39 4.46 1.62
C GLU A 336 -27.65 5.30 1.84
N ILE A 337 -27.80 5.93 3.02
CA ILE A 337 -28.94 6.81 3.31
C ILE A 337 -28.98 8.00 2.34
N ASN A 338 -27.82 8.57 2.03
CA ASN A 338 -27.71 9.75 1.17
C ASN A 338 -27.63 9.39 -0.32
N ASN A 339 -27.28 8.15 -0.66
CA ASN A 339 -27.04 7.64 -2.01
C ASN A 339 -27.63 6.22 -2.13
N PRO A 340 -28.96 6.07 -2.13
CA PRO A 340 -29.60 4.77 -2.04
C PRO A 340 -29.30 3.92 -3.29
N SER A 341 -28.75 2.73 -3.08
CA SER A 341 -28.41 1.75 -4.13
C SER A 341 -29.65 1.07 -4.74
N THR A 342 -30.78 1.18 -4.06
CA THR A 342 -32.10 0.79 -4.57
C THR A 342 -33.08 1.93 -4.35
N PRO A 343 -33.98 2.25 -5.31
CA PRO A 343 -35.01 3.26 -5.11
C PRO A 343 -35.77 2.98 -3.82
N VAL A 344 -35.88 3.99 -2.97
CA VAL A 344 -36.52 3.91 -1.66
C VAL A 344 -38.02 3.64 -1.85
N GLN A 345 -38.43 2.37 -1.92
CA GLN A 345 -39.74 2.01 -1.40
C GLN A 345 -39.60 1.97 0.11
N ALA A 346 -40.10 3.05 0.73
CA ALA A 346 -40.08 3.29 2.16
C ALA A 346 -40.36 2.01 2.96
N SER A 347 -39.32 1.46 3.56
CA SER A 347 -39.43 0.38 4.54
C SER A 347 -38.67 0.80 5.79
N VAL A 348 -39.16 1.88 6.41
CA VAL A 348 -38.86 2.22 7.80
C VAL A 348 -39.21 1.04 8.75
N GLY A 349 -40.04 0.09 8.28
CA GLY A 349 -40.40 -1.13 9.02
C GLY A 349 -39.28 -2.16 9.23
N THR A 350 -38.20 -2.17 8.43
CA THR A 350 -37.09 -3.13 8.62
C THR A 350 -36.00 -2.63 9.58
N LEU A 351 -35.97 -1.33 9.91
CA LEU A 351 -34.97 -0.77 10.83
C LEU A 351 -35.34 -0.93 12.31
N PHE A 352 -36.62 -1.17 12.63
CA PHE A 352 -37.14 -1.30 14.00
C PHE A 352 -37.79 -2.66 14.32
N GLY A 353 -37.87 -3.57 13.35
CA GLY A 353 -38.51 -4.88 13.51
C GLY A 353 -37.53 -5.98 13.95
N SER A 354 -37.02 -5.94 15.18
CA SER A 354 -36.47 -7.15 15.80
C SER A 354 -37.62 -8.02 16.33
N SER A 355 -37.52 -9.33 16.05
CA SER A 355 -38.27 -10.47 16.62
C SER A 355 -39.75 -10.71 16.22
N SER A 356 -39.94 -11.59 15.22
CA SER A 356 -40.81 -12.78 15.30
C SER A 356 -40.69 -13.64 14.03
N PRO A 357 -40.60 -14.98 14.12
CA PRO A 357 -40.72 -15.85 12.95
C PRO A 357 -42.21 -16.06 12.65
N ALA A 358 -42.79 -15.19 11.83
CA ALA A 358 -44.12 -15.40 11.30
C ALA A 358 -44.01 -15.97 9.88
N TYR A 359 -44.41 -17.23 9.73
CA TYR A 359 -44.77 -17.83 8.45
C TYR A 359 -45.82 -16.94 7.77
N GLY A 360 -45.39 -16.04 6.90
CA GLY A 360 -46.25 -15.16 6.12
C GLY A 360 -46.49 -15.75 4.74
N VAL A 361 -47.74 -16.01 4.41
CA VAL A 361 -48.18 -16.35 3.05
C VAL A 361 -47.70 -15.26 2.09
N SER A 362 -46.99 -15.64 1.02
CA SER A 362 -46.47 -14.68 0.05
C SER A 362 -47.62 -13.91 -0.63
N THR A 363 -47.38 -12.63 -0.91
CA THR A 363 -48.31 -11.77 -1.65
C THR A 363 -48.71 -12.38 -3.00
N ASP A 364 -47.85 -13.20 -3.59
CA ASP A 364 -48.11 -13.95 -4.82
C ASP A 364 -49.23 -15.01 -4.64
N VAL A 365 -49.33 -15.63 -3.47
CA VAL A 365 -50.41 -16.60 -3.16
C VAL A 365 -51.75 -15.87 -2.95
N LEU A 366 -51.75 -14.68 -2.36
CA LEU A 366 -52.95 -13.84 -2.24
C LEU A 366 -53.46 -13.38 -3.61
N PHE A 367 -52.56 -13.01 -4.53
CA PHE A 367 -52.94 -12.66 -5.91
C PHE A 367 -53.43 -13.87 -6.72
N ALA A 368 -52.90 -15.07 -6.46
CA ALA A 368 -53.38 -16.30 -7.09
C ALA A 368 -54.80 -16.68 -6.63
N MET A 369 -55.15 -16.45 -5.35
CA MET A 369 -56.50 -16.73 -4.83
C MET A 369 -57.57 -15.76 -5.34
N GLN A 370 -57.22 -14.53 -5.69
CA GLN A 370 -58.17 -13.56 -6.25
C GLN A 370 -58.57 -13.89 -7.70
N LYS A 371 -57.79 -14.72 -8.41
CA LYS A 371 -58.10 -15.20 -9.77
C LYS A 371 -58.97 -16.48 -9.81
N LEU A 372 -59.28 -17.08 -8.66
CA LEU A 372 -60.07 -18.32 -8.55
C LEU A 372 -61.55 -18.09 -8.20
N ARG A 373 -62.11 -16.92 -8.53
CA ARG A 373 -63.56 -16.71 -8.50
C ARG A 373 -64.11 -16.55 -9.91
N PHE A 374 -64.51 -17.68 -10.49
CA PHE A 374 -65.63 -17.81 -11.43
C PHE A 374 -66.43 -19.05 -11.06
#